data_AF-A0A2G2Z3F5-F1
#
_entry.id   AF-A0A2G2Z3F5-F1
#
_cell.length_a   1.000
_cell.length_b   1.000
_cell.length_c   1.000
_cell.angle_alpha   90.00
_cell.angle_beta   90.00
_cell.angle_gamma   90.00
#
_symmetry.space_group_name_H-M   'P 1'
#
loop_
_entity.id
_entity.type
_entity.pdbx_description
1 polymer ?
#
loop_
_entity_poly.entity_id
_entity_poly.type
_entity_poly.pdbx_seq_one_letter_code
_entity_poly.pdbx_strand_id
1 'polypeptide(L)'
;MTLDSGGGSSFVVPRNFRLLEELERGEKGVGDGTVSYGMDDGDDIYMRSWTGTIIGPHNYVHEGRIYQLKLFYNKGYPEKPPSVQFHSRINITCVNHETGVVEPKKFGVLANWQREYFVEENGDRKLMVEENG
;
A
#
# COMPACT_ATOMS: atom_id res chain seq x y z
N MET A 1 19.91 -25.84 -37.85
CA MET A 1 20.16 -24.50 -37.27
C MET A 1 19.00 -24.25 -36.31
N THR A 2 19.23 -24.44 -35.02
CA THR A 2 18.24 -24.19 -33.96
C THR A 2 18.17 -22.68 -33.75
N LEU A 3 16.98 -22.10 -33.92
CA LEU A 3 16.73 -20.69 -33.64
C LEU A 3 16.71 -20.51 -32.12
N ASP A 4 17.78 -19.93 -31.59
CA ASP A 4 17.87 -19.45 -30.22
C ASP A 4 16.85 -18.31 -30.01
N SER A 5 15.98 -18.50 -29.02
CA SER A 5 14.95 -17.53 -28.64
C SER A 5 15.60 -16.44 -27.78
N GLY A 6 16.08 -15.38 -28.42
CA GLY A 6 16.65 -14.20 -27.77
C GLY A 6 15.64 -13.50 -26.85
N GLY A 7 16.02 -13.39 -25.57
CA GLY A 7 15.17 -12.94 -24.47
C GLY A 7 14.51 -11.58 -24.65
N GLY A 8 13.22 -11.52 -24.31
CA GLY A 8 12.50 -10.28 -24.13
C GLY A 8 13.14 -9.47 -23.00
N SER A 9 13.68 -8.30 -23.32
CA SER A 9 14.08 -7.31 -22.33
C SER A 9 12.83 -6.91 -21.55
N SER A 10 12.66 -7.45 -20.35
CA SER A 10 11.60 -7.01 -19.43
C SER A 10 11.85 -5.55 -19.08
N PHE A 11 11.07 -4.63 -19.63
CA PHE A 11 11.16 -3.22 -19.30
C PHE A 11 10.78 -3.04 -17.81
N VAL A 12 11.76 -2.62 -17.01
CA VAL A 12 11.58 -2.37 -15.58
C VAL A 12 11.20 -0.90 -15.43
N VAL A 13 9.97 -0.62 -14.99
CA VAL A 13 9.53 0.74 -14.67
C VAL A 13 10.30 1.24 -13.44
N PRO A 14 10.98 2.40 -13.52
CA PRO A 14 11.69 2.96 -12.37
C PRO A 14 10.73 3.37 -11.24
N ARG A 15 11.21 3.31 -9.99
CA ARG A 15 10.47 3.65 -8.77
C ARG A 15 9.64 4.93 -8.88
N ASN A 16 10.24 6.03 -9.35
CA ASN A 16 9.54 7.32 -9.37
C ASN A 16 8.38 7.35 -10.37
N PHE A 17 8.53 6.71 -11.54
CA PHE A 17 7.41 6.58 -12.50
C PHE A 17 6.28 5.75 -11.91
N ARG A 18 6.62 4.69 -11.17
CA ARG A 18 5.64 3.90 -10.44
C ARG A 18 4.89 4.76 -9.40
N LEU A 19 5.60 5.56 -8.62
CA LEU A 19 4.98 6.43 -7.61
C LEU A 19 4.17 7.58 -8.22
N LEU A 20 4.53 8.07 -9.40
CA LEU A 20 3.70 9.02 -10.15
C LEU A 20 2.40 8.37 -10.62
N GLU A 21 2.45 7.11 -11.08
CA GLU A 21 1.25 6.35 -11.41
C GLU A 21 0.33 6.17 -10.19
N GLU A 22 0.91 5.85 -9.02
CA GLU A 22 0.18 5.77 -7.74
C GLU A 22 -0.47 7.12 -7.39
N LEU A 23 0.25 8.24 -7.60
CA LEU A 23 -0.26 9.57 -7.28
C LEU A 23 -1.47 9.93 -8.14
N GLU A 24 -1.36 9.71 -9.45
CA GLU A 24 -2.47 9.94 -10.37
C GLU A 24 -3.71 9.11 -10.01
N ARG A 25 -3.53 7.87 -9.55
CA ARG A 25 -4.63 7.02 -9.07
C ARG A 25 -5.26 7.57 -7.80
N GLY A 26 -4.43 7.98 -6.83
CA GLY A 26 -4.88 8.61 -5.59
C GLY A 26 -5.71 9.88 -5.85
N GLU A 27 -5.29 10.72 -6.80
CA GLU A 27 -5.99 11.95 -7.18
C GLU A 27 -7.30 11.71 -7.94
N LYS A 28 -7.37 10.65 -8.76
CA LYS A 28 -8.60 10.24 -9.47
C LYS A 28 -9.64 9.62 -8.53
N GLY A 29 -9.21 9.19 -7.35
CA GLY A 29 -10.04 8.47 -6.40
C GLY A 29 -10.01 6.97 -6.66
N VAL A 30 -10.20 6.23 -5.57
CA VAL A 30 -9.98 4.80 -5.47
C VAL A 30 -11.31 4.08 -5.22
N GLY A 31 -11.62 3.10 -6.07
CA GLY A 31 -12.77 2.20 -5.88
C GLY A 31 -14.08 2.94 -5.56
N ASP A 32 -14.67 2.63 -4.41
CA ASP A 32 -15.92 3.22 -3.92
C ASP A 32 -15.72 4.40 -2.94
N GLY A 33 -14.51 4.93 -2.85
CA GLY A 33 -14.17 6.06 -1.97
C GLY A 33 -13.97 5.69 -0.50
N THR A 34 -13.99 4.40 -0.15
CA THR A 34 -13.68 3.95 1.23
C THR A 34 -12.19 3.99 1.55
N VAL A 35 -11.32 4.08 0.54
CA VAL A 35 -9.88 4.24 0.70
C VAL A 35 -9.43 5.46 -0.11
N SER A 36 -8.48 6.22 0.41
CA SER A 36 -7.81 7.29 -0.33
C SER A 36 -6.37 7.41 0.15
N TYR A 37 -5.48 7.94 -0.69
CA TYR A 37 -4.11 8.20 -0.31
C TYR A 37 -3.51 9.35 -1.13
N GLY A 38 -2.47 9.99 -0.61
CA GLY A 38 -1.77 11.09 -1.26
C GLY A 38 -0.44 11.41 -0.61
N MET A 39 0.39 12.18 -1.30
CA MET A 39 1.69 12.61 -0.77
C MET A 39 1.52 13.56 0.43
N ASP A 40 2.40 13.41 1.41
CA ASP A 40 2.43 14.30 2.59
C ASP A 40 2.98 15.69 2.25
N ASP A 41 3.98 15.71 1.37
CA ASP A 41 4.70 16.91 0.95
C ASP A 41 4.86 16.87 -0.58
N GLY A 42 4.16 17.78 -1.27
CA GLY A 42 4.21 17.88 -2.73
C GLY A 42 5.57 18.29 -3.28
N ASP A 43 6.44 18.87 -2.43
CA ASP A 43 7.79 19.26 -2.80
C ASP A 43 8.82 18.11 -2.63
N ASP A 44 8.44 16.98 -2.01
CA ASP A 44 9.31 15.80 -1.90
C ASP A 44 9.46 15.09 -3.25
N ILE A 45 10.52 15.44 -3.96
CA ILE A 45 10.91 14.82 -5.24
C ILE A 45 11.13 13.30 -5.16
N TYR A 46 11.36 12.75 -3.96
CA TYR A 46 11.53 11.32 -3.75
C TYR A 46 10.21 10.61 -3.48
N MET A 47 9.12 11.34 -3.27
CA MET A 47 7.77 10.83 -3.08
C MET A 47 7.73 9.72 -2.01
N ARG A 48 8.38 9.94 -0.85
CA ARG A 48 8.59 8.87 0.14
C ARG A 48 7.45 8.75 1.13
N SER A 49 6.92 9.88 1.58
CA SER A 49 5.93 9.92 2.66
C SER A 49 4.55 10.25 2.13
N TRP A 50 3.59 9.39 2.45
CA TRP A 50 2.22 9.49 2.00
C TRP A 50 1.27 9.24 3.17
N THR A 51 0.11 9.86 3.11
CA THR A 51 -1.01 9.60 4.02
C THR A 51 -2.05 8.80 3.27
N GLY A 52 -2.47 7.68 3.84
CA GLY A 52 -3.67 6.97 3.45
C GLY A 52 -4.79 7.17 4.47
N THR A 53 -6.03 7.05 4.00
CA THR A 53 -7.25 7.05 4.80
C THR A 53 -8.07 5.83 4.44
N ILE A 54 -8.58 5.14 5.46
CA ILE A 54 -9.50 4.01 5.29
C ILE A 54 -10.75 4.26 6.12
N ILE A 55 -11.91 4.13 5.49
CA ILE A 55 -13.21 4.08 6.12
C ILE A 55 -13.55 2.61 6.35
N GLY A 56 -13.77 2.24 7.60
CA GLY A 56 -14.03 0.86 7.96
C GLY A 56 -15.30 0.33 7.29
N PRO A 57 -15.23 -0.86 6.66
CA PRO A 57 -16.31 -1.40 5.84
C PRO A 57 -17.55 -1.74 6.68
N HIS A 58 -18.71 -1.72 6.03
CA HIS A 58 -19.97 -2.11 6.63
C HIS A 58 -19.96 -3.57 7.10
N ASN A 59 -20.60 -3.85 8.23
CA ASN A 59 -20.71 -5.17 8.87
C ASN A 59 -19.40 -5.73 9.47
N TYR A 60 -18.39 -4.89 9.71
CA TYR A 60 -17.15 -5.28 10.41
C TYR A 60 -16.98 -4.47 11.70
N VAL A 61 -16.09 -4.92 12.60
CA VAL A 61 -15.79 -4.31 13.91
C VAL A 61 -15.41 -2.82 13.82
N HIS A 62 -14.94 -2.39 12.66
CA HIS A 62 -14.46 -1.04 12.40
C HIS A 62 -15.41 -0.19 11.54
N GLU A 63 -16.64 -0.65 11.31
CA GLU A 63 -17.63 0.01 10.46
C GLU A 63 -17.76 1.52 10.74
N GLY A 64 -17.68 2.31 9.67
CA GLY A 64 -17.86 3.77 9.69
C GLY A 64 -16.73 4.55 10.38
N ARG A 65 -15.71 3.87 10.93
CA ARG A 65 -14.55 4.55 11.53
C ARG A 65 -13.56 4.95 10.46
N ILE A 66 -12.99 6.15 10.62
CA ILE A 66 -11.97 6.68 9.72
C ILE A 66 -10.60 6.47 10.36
N TYR A 67 -9.73 5.76 9.67
CA TYR A 67 -8.35 5.51 10.07
C TYR A 67 -7.40 6.22 9.13
N GLN A 68 -6.45 6.95 9.70
CA GLN A 68 -5.32 7.49 8.95
C GLN A 68 -4.11 6.59 9.14
N LEU A 69 -3.37 6.39 8.05
CA LEU A 69 -2.12 5.65 8.05
C LEU A 69 -1.04 6.42 7.29
N LYS A 70 0.21 6.19 7.70
CA LYS A 70 1.40 6.62 7.01
C LYS A 70 1.94 5.48 6.17
N LEU A 71 2.16 5.78 4.90
CA LEU A 71 2.82 4.91 3.93
C LEU A 71 4.20 5.48 3.65
N PHE A 72 5.23 4.66 3.85
CA PHE A 72 6.61 5.06 3.59
C PHE A 72 7.23 4.20 2.49
N TYR A 73 7.42 4.80 1.32
CA TYR A 73 8.01 4.16 0.15
C TYR A 73 9.53 4.28 0.21
N ASN A 74 10.18 3.22 0.69
CA ASN A 74 11.64 3.14 0.78
C ASN A 74 12.32 3.14 -0.60
N LYS A 75 13.65 3.30 -0.63
CA LYS A 75 14.46 3.20 -1.87
C LYS A 75 14.32 1.85 -2.59
N GLY A 76 13.92 0.80 -1.88
CA GLY A 76 13.72 -0.53 -2.45
C GLY A 76 12.33 -0.79 -3.02
N TYR A 77 11.45 0.21 -3.05
CA TYR A 77 10.15 0.10 -3.73
C TYR A 77 10.35 0.23 -5.26
N PRO A 78 9.63 -0.53 -6.11
CA PRO A 78 8.57 -1.49 -5.78
C PRO A 78 9.04 -2.93 -5.52
N GLU A 79 10.34 -3.22 -5.53
CA GLU A 79 10.87 -4.57 -5.30
C GLU A 79 10.61 -5.06 -3.86
N LYS A 80 10.47 -4.14 -2.92
CA LYS A 80 10.08 -4.37 -1.53
C LYS A 80 8.81 -3.59 -1.22
N PRO A 81 7.96 -4.11 -0.32
CA PRO A 81 6.75 -3.41 0.08
C PRO A 81 7.07 -2.08 0.78
N PRO A 82 6.14 -1.11 0.75
CA PRO A 82 6.23 0.06 1.61
C PRO A 82 6.04 -0.32 3.07
N SER A 83 6.53 0.53 3.97
CA SER A 83 6.20 0.44 5.39
C SER A 83 4.85 1.10 5.63
N VAL A 84 3.98 0.47 6.42
CA VAL A 84 2.64 0.98 6.76
C VAL A 84 2.55 1.16 8.27
N GLN A 85 2.03 2.31 8.70
CA GLN A 85 1.83 2.61 10.12
C GLN A 85 0.49 3.31 10.33
N PHE A 86 -0.33 2.78 11.22
CA PHE A 86 -1.54 3.45 11.66
C PHE A 86 -1.20 4.64 12.56
N HIS A 87 -1.78 5.79 12.26
CA HIS A 87 -1.71 6.97 13.13
C HIS A 87 -2.63 6.81 14.35
N SER A 88 -3.83 6.27 14.13
CA SER A 88 -4.80 5.97 15.18
C SER A 88 -4.52 4.60 15.80
N ARG A 89 -4.74 4.46 17.11
CA ARG A 89 -4.70 3.14 17.75
C ARG A 89 -5.77 2.23 17.16
N ILE A 90 -5.36 1.03 16.78
CA ILE A 90 -6.22 0.01 16.20
C ILE A 90 -5.88 -1.34 16.80
N ASN A 91 -6.89 -2.21 16.96
CA ASN A 91 -6.73 -3.53 17.52
C ASN A 91 -6.87 -4.58 16.41
N ILE A 92 -5.80 -4.77 15.64
CA ILE A 92 -5.71 -5.75 14.53
C ILE A 92 -4.45 -6.58 14.74
N THR A 93 -4.53 -7.89 14.49
CA THR A 93 -3.48 -8.87 14.76
C THR A 93 -2.15 -8.55 14.07
N CYS A 94 -2.20 -8.01 12.85
CA CYS A 94 -1.00 -7.62 12.09
C CYS A 94 -0.43 -6.25 12.44
N VAL A 95 -0.99 -5.52 13.43
CA VAL A 95 -0.53 -4.18 13.84
C VAL A 95 0.09 -4.22 15.23
N ASN A 96 1.28 -3.66 15.37
CA ASN A 96 1.90 -3.49 16.68
C ASN A 96 1.13 -2.45 17.50
N HIS A 97 0.58 -2.84 18.65
CA HIS A 97 -0.28 -1.97 19.47
C HIS A 97 0.42 -0.75 20.10
N GLU A 98 1.75 -0.80 20.25
CA GLU A 98 2.53 0.29 20.84
C GLU A 98 2.93 1.33 19.80
N THR A 99 3.33 0.86 18.62
CA THR A 99 3.92 1.71 17.56
C THR A 99 2.96 2.00 16.40
N GLY A 100 1.89 1.22 16.24
CA GLY A 100 0.97 1.30 15.10
C GLY A 100 1.52 0.73 13.80
N VAL A 101 2.75 0.20 13.80
CA VAL A 101 3.39 -0.35 12.59
C VAL A 101 2.76 -1.68 12.19
N VAL A 102 2.42 -1.82 10.92
CA VAL A 102 1.95 -3.08 10.34
C VAL A 102 3.14 -4.02 10.17
N GLU A 103 3.04 -5.23 10.73
CA GLU A 103 4.06 -6.25 10.64
C GLU A 103 3.96 -7.00 9.30
N PRO A 104 4.94 -6.88 8.39
CA PRO A 104 4.82 -7.45 7.04
C PRO A 104 4.59 -8.95 7.02
N LYS A 105 5.14 -9.68 8.01
CA LYS A 105 5.02 -11.14 8.10
C LYS A 105 3.62 -11.62 8.50
N LYS A 106 2.88 -10.77 9.23
CA LYS A 106 1.52 -11.09 9.70
C LYS A 106 0.46 -10.67 8.69
N PHE A 107 0.82 -9.84 7.72
CA PHE A 107 -0.10 -9.38 6.70
C PHE A 107 0.25 -9.97 5.33
N GLY A 108 -0.57 -10.89 4.82
CA GLY A 108 -0.25 -11.75 3.67
C GLY A 108 0.20 -11.02 2.41
N VAL A 109 -0.32 -9.81 2.17
CA VAL A 109 0.03 -8.97 1.00
C VAL A 109 1.45 -8.43 1.11
N LEU A 110 1.85 -7.97 2.31
CA LEU A 110 3.22 -7.51 2.54
C LEU A 110 4.19 -8.68 2.67
N ALA A 111 3.73 -9.83 3.18
CA ALA A 111 4.53 -11.04 3.31
C ALA A 111 4.92 -11.62 1.94
N ASN A 112 4.00 -11.57 0.97
CA ASN A 112 4.18 -12.13 -0.37
C ASN A 112 4.28 -11.04 -1.45
N TRP A 113 4.78 -9.86 -1.07
CA TRP A 113 4.81 -8.68 -1.93
C TRP A 113 5.43 -8.96 -3.31
N GLN A 114 4.70 -8.59 -4.36
CA GLN A 114 5.17 -8.58 -5.74
C GLN A 114 5.21 -7.14 -6.23
N ARG A 115 6.18 -6.82 -7.10
CA ARG A 115 6.39 -5.45 -7.60
C ARG A 115 5.21 -4.90 -8.39
N GLU A 116 4.36 -5.78 -8.91
CA GLU A 116 3.14 -5.47 -9.65
C GLU A 116 2.02 -5.01 -8.72
N TYR A 117 2.11 -5.30 -7.42
CA TYR A 117 1.12 -4.89 -6.44
C TYR A 117 1.13 -3.38 -6.24
N PHE A 118 -0.07 -2.86 -6.08
CA PHE A 118 -0.35 -1.51 -5.58
C PHE A 118 -0.83 -1.65 -4.15
N VAL A 119 -0.51 -0.68 -3.29
CA VAL A 119 -0.95 -0.67 -1.88
C VAL A 119 -2.48 -0.69 -1.81
N GLU A 120 -3.12 0.03 -2.72
CA GLU A 120 -4.55 0.19 -2.86
C GLU A 120 -5.29 -1.13 -3.17
N GLU A 121 -4.89 -1.79 -4.26
CA GLU A 121 -5.65 -2.89 -4.86
C GLU A 121 -5.61 -4.16 -3.98
N ASN A 122 -4.54 -4.32 -3.19
CA ASN A 122 -4.29 -5.55 -2.43
C ASN A 122 -4.20 -5.34 -0.91
N GLY A 123 -3.83 -4.15 -0.42
CA GLY A 123 -3.47 -3.91 0.97
C GLY A 123 -4.61 -3.43 1.86
N ASP A 124 -5.15 -2.25 1.56
CA ASP A 124 -5.90 -1.45 2.54
C ASP A 124 -7.28 -2.04 2.90
N ARG A 125 -8.02 -2.54 1.91
CA ARG A 125 -9.30 -3.23 2.18
C ARG A 125 -9.10 -4.59 2.84
N LYS A 126 -8.05 -5.30 2.43
CA LYS A 126 -7.74 -6.64 2.92
C LYS A 126 -7.27 -6.62 4.37
N LEU A 127 -6.55 -5.56 4.79
CA LEU A 127 -6.18 -5.29 6.19
C LEU A 127 -7.39 -5.28 7.13
N MET A 128 -8.53 -4.73 6.69
CA MET A 128 -9.72 -4.63 7.54
C MET A 128 -10.65 -5.84 7.45
N VAL A 129 -10.68 -6.53 6.31
CA VAL A 129 -11.62 -7.61 6.01
C VAL A 129 -11.11 -8.99 6.45
N GLU A 130 -9.84 -9.35 6.19
CA GLU A 130 -9.34 -10.70 6.48
C GLU A 130 -8.93 -10.92 7.93
N GLU A 131 -8.54 -9.87 8.65
CA GLU A 131 -7.99 -9.98 10.00
C GLU A 131 -9.06 -9.88 11.12
N ASN A 132 -10.34 -9.69 10.78
CA ASN A 132 -11.46 -9.58 11.72
C ASN A 132 -12.65 -10.51 11.40
N GLY A 133 -12.44 -11.50 10.52
CA GLY A 133 -13.40 -12.56 10.19
C GLY A 133 -13.27 -13.79 11.08
#